data_AF-A0A9X2FZK2-F1
#
_entry.id   AF-A0A9X2FZK2-F1
#
_cell.length_a   1.000
_cell.length_b   1.000
_cell.length_c   1.000
_cell.angle_alpha   90.00
_cell.angle_beta   90.00
_cell.angle_gamma   90.00
#
_symmetry.space_group_name_H-M   'P 1'
#
loop_
_entity.id
_entity.type
_entity.pdbx_description
1 polymer ?
#
loop_
_entity_poly.entity_id
_entity_poly.type
_entity_poly.pdbx_seq_one_letter_code
_entity_poly.pdbx_strand_id
1 'polypeptide(L)'
;MIRLIGHALLAFVLSAGLARADGEYLQFDLGPTDSTAVGSFERDGISTGAVWSRYTDGGSLGFSTSLSRQLSLGGRPVTLRYGPSLRYDGDVRLGAKIVAENYTSTDWGGVFVIGEINSIDWSYFSMIEASRNPAGQSLALVATGDDTGYAEQSLVVAKTISGSDWRIRAGYRLQAREVFVGAALNTF
;
A
#
# COMPACT_ATOMS: atom_id res chain seq x y z
N MET A 1 -57.79 35.61 -3.39
CA MET A 1 -56.64 36.53 -3.21
C MET A 1 -55.56 35.78 -2.44
N ILE A 2 -54.52 35.34 -3.14
CA ILE A 2 -53.46 34.46 -2.60
C ILE A 2 -52.32 35.36 -2.09
N ARG A 3 -51.96 35.20 -0.81
CA ARG A 3 -50.77 35.82 -0.21
C ARG A 3 -49.55 34.96 -0.55
N LEU A 4 -48.57 35.54 -1.25
CA LEU A 4 -47.21 34.99 -1.34
C LEU A 4 -46.47 35.27 -0.04
N ILE A 5 -46.03 34.22 0.65
CA ILE A 5 -45.03 34.29 1.72
C ILE A 5 -44.09 33.10 1.53
N GLY A 6 -42.78 33.36 1.60
CA GLY A 6 -41.83 32.40 2.14
C GLY A 6 -40.65 32.06 1.23
N HIS A 7 -39.53 32.74 1.47
CA HIS A 7 -38.21 32.36 0.97
C HIS A 7 -37.77 31.04 1.60
N ALA A 8 -37.13 30.15 0.81
CA ALA A 8 -36.20 29.17 1.33
C ALA A 8 -35.14 28.85 0.28
N LEU A 9 -34.01 29.57 0.35
CA LEU A 9 -32.74 29.11 -0.19
C LEU A 9 -32.37 27.80 0.54
N LEU A 10 -32.03 26.76 -0.20
CA LEU A 10 -31.27 25.64 0.36
C LEU A 10 -30.03 25.42 -0.51
N ALA A 11 -28.95 26.12 -0.14
CA ALA A 11 -27.61 25.84 -0.63
C ALA A 11 -27.13 24.55 0.04
N PHE A 12 -27.01 23.48 -0.73
CA PHE A 12 -26.45 22.22 -0.26
C PHE A 12 -24.92 22.34 -0.27
N VAL A 13 -24.34 22.69 0.87
CA VAL A 13 -22.89 22.69 1.10
C VAL A 13 -22.41 21.24 1.16
N LEU A 14 -21.99 20.69 0.02
CA LEU A 14 -21.18 19.48 -0.05
C LEU A 14 -19.71 19.83 0.21
N SER A 15 -19.42 20.27 1.43
CA SER A 15 -18.04 20.26 1.95
C SER A 15 -17.81 18.93 2.65
N ALA A 16 -17.97 17.82 1.93
CA ALA A 16 -17.30 16.59 2.29
C ALA A 16 -15.84 16.81 1.92
N GLY A 17 -15.06 17.36 2.85
CA GLY A 17 -13.61 17.35 2.72
C GLY A 17 -13.21 15.90 2.49
N LEU A 18 -12.64 15.60 1.32
CA LEU A 18 -11.96 14.32 1.11
C LEU A 18 -10.93 14.24 2.24
N ALA A 19 -11.12 13.33 3.19
CA ALA A 19 -10.03 12.90 4.04
C ALA A 19 -9.02 12.23 3.11
N ARG A 20 -8.15 13.05 2.51
CA ARG A 20 -7.08 12.62 1.62
C ARG A 20 -5.99 12.08 2.52
N ALA A 21 -5.72 10.79 2.41
CA ALA A 21 -4.62 10.14 3.11
C ALA A 21 -3.32 10.54 2.41
N ASP A 22 -2.93 11.81 2.60
CA ASP A 22 -1.64 12.30 2.19
C ASP A 22 -0.60 11.74 3.17
N GLY A 23 0.41 11.08 2.63
CA GLY A 23 1.38 10.38 3.46
C GLY A 23 2.56 9.88 2.65
N GLU A 24 3.50 9.30 3.36
CA GLU A 24 4.73 8.73 2.83
C GLU A 24 4.96 7.37 3.45
N TYR A 25 5.45 6.46 2.63
CA TYR A 25 5.88 5.14 3.03
C TYR A 25 7.27 4.91 2.47
N LEU A 26 8.19 4.50 3.33
CA LEU A 26 9.51 4.04 2.94
C LEU A 26 9.75 2.71 3.63
N GLN A 27 10.32 1.73 2.94
CA GLN A 27 10.69 0.44 3.48
C GLN A 27 12.02 0.01 2.90
N PHE A 28 12.85 -0.60 3.72
CA PHE A 28 14.02 -1.34 3.26
C PHE A 28 14.10 -2.67 4.01
N ASP A 29 14.17 -3.78 3.28
CA ASP A 29 14.35 -5.12 3.79
C ASP A 29 15.63 -5.74 3.21
N LEU A 30 16.38 -6.41 4.07
CA LEU A 30 17.64 -7.08 3.76
C LEU A 30 17.55 -8.56 4.15
N GLY A 31 17.71 -9.43 3.15
CA GLY A 31 17.85 -10.87 3.31
C GLY A 31 19.27 -11.35 2.96
N PRO A 32 19.55 -12.66 3.14
CA PRO A 32 20.81 -13.28 2.74
C PRO A 32 21.11 -13.17 1.24
N THR A 33 20.11 -13.40 0.39
CA THR A 33 20.30 -13.43 -1.07
C THR A 33 19.64 -12.27 -1.80
N ASP A 34 18.86 -11.46 -1.11
CA ASP A 34 18.14 -10.34 -1.70
C ASP A 34 18.05 -9.10 -0.80
N SER A 35 17.62 -8.00 -1.41
CA SER A 35 17.25 -6.78 -0.70
C SER A 35 16.16 -6.07 -1.50
N THR A 36 15.24 -5.41 -0.79
CA THR A 36 14.14 -4.67 -1.41
C THR A 36 13.96 -3.33 -0.72
N ALA A 37 13.78 -2.28 -1.52
CA ALA A 37 13.37 -0.97 -1.05
C ALA A 37 12.04 -0.59 -1.70
N VAL A 38 11.10 -0.10 -0.91
CA VAL A 38 9.83 0.45 -1.39
C VAL A 38 9.74 1.90 -0.94
N GLY A 39 9.36 2.78 -1.85
CA GLY A 39 9.01 4.14 -1.53
C GLY A 39 7.70 4.50 -2.17
N SER A 40 6.82 5.17 -1.46
CA SER A 40 5.62 5.75 -2.05
C SER A 40 5.17 6.99 -1.28
N PHE A 41 4.54 7.91 -1.98
CA PHE A 41 3.87 9.05 -1.37
C PHE A 41 2.53 9.28 -2.08
N GLU A 42 1.58 9.81 -1.32
CA GLU A 42 0.30 10.27 -1.87
C GLU A 42 0.11 11.75 -1.52
N ARG A 43 -0.29 12.53 -2.52
CA ARG A 43 -0.67 13.94 -2.36
C ARG A 43 -1.87 14.22 -3.24
N ASP A 44 -2.91 14.79 -2.66
CA ASP A 44 -4.10 15.26 -3.40
C ASP A 44 -4.79 14.21 -4.29
N GLY A 45 -4.73 12.94 -3.88
CA GLY A 45 -5.29 11.83 -4.63
C GLY A 45 -4.44 11.38 -5.82
N ILE A 46 -3.15 11.74 -5.85
CA ILE A 46 -2.14 11.18 -6.74
C ILE A 46 -1.13 10.42 -5.88
N SER A 47 -0.95 9.14 -6.16
CA SER A 47 0.03 8.28 -5.50
C SER A 47 1.16 7.97 -6.46
N THR A 48 2.40 8.18 -6.04
CA THR A 48 3.59 7.78 -6.78
C THR A 48 4.41 6.83 -5.94
N GLY A 49 4.91 5.75 -6.54
CA GLY A 49 5.71 4.76 -5.85
C GLY A 49 6.83 4.20 -6.71
N ALA A 50 7.86 3.73 -6.03
CA ALA A 50 9.01 3.04 -6.58
C ALA A 50 9.30 1.78 -5.77
N VAL A 51 9.71 0.72 -6.45
CA VAL A 51 10.17 -0.53 -5.84
C VAL A 51 11.51 -0.87 -6.46
N TRP A 52 12.54 -0.97 -5.64
CA TRP A 52 13.84 -1.49 -6.05
C TRP A 52 14.04 -2.85 -5.40
N SER A 53 14.52 -3.82 -6.17
CA SER A 53 14.88 -5.13 -5.67
C SER A 53 16.20 -5.58 -6.27
N ARG A 54 17.03 -6.24 -5.47
CA ARG A 54 18.24 -6.93 -5.91
C ARG A 54 18.21 -8.34 -5.37
N TYR A 55 18.59 -9.31 -6.19
CA TYR A 55 18.71 -10.73 -5.86
C TYR A 55 20.00 -11.29 -6.50
N THR A 56 20.33 -12.55 -6.22
CA THR A 56 21.62 -13.15 -6.63
C THR A 56 21.92 -12.98 -8.12
N ASP A 57 20.92 -13.19 -8.97
CA ASP A 57 21.09 -13.22 -10.42
C ASP A 57 20.60 -11.94 -11.13
N GLY A 58 20.33 -10.86 -10.39
CA GLY A 58 19.88 -9.62 -11.01
C GLY A 58 19.21 -8.63 -10.07
N GLY A 59 18.38 -7.77 -10.65
CA GLY A 59 17.60 -6.79 -9.91
C GLY A 59 16.60 -6.10 -10.81
N SER A 60 15.66 -5.40 -10.18
CA SER A 60 14.64 -4.64 -10.87
C SER A 60 14.38 -3.31 -10.19
N LEU A 61 13.88 -2.36 -10.98
CA LEU A 61 13.38 -1.08 -10.53
C LEU A 61 12.00 -0.84 -11.16
N GLY A 62 10.98 -0.79 -10.34
CA GLY A 62 9.61 -0.44 -10.71
C GLY A 62 9.27 0.98 -10.31
N PHE A 63 8.51 1.66 -11.14
CA PHE A 63 7.89 2.95 -10.86
C PHE A 63 6.40 2.91 -11.22
N SER A 64 5.59 3.63 -10.47
CA SER A 64 4.17 3.81 -10.81
C SER A 64 3.67 5.16 -10.33
N THR A 65 2.73 5.73 -11.08
CA THR A 65 1.95 6.88 -10.67
C THR A 65 0.49 6.54 -10.90
N SER A 66 -0.36 6.78 -9.92
CA SER A 66 -1.75 6.34 -9.90
C SER A 66 -2.69 7.42 -9.37
N LEU A 67 -3.90 7.44 -9.92
CA LEU A 67 -5.00 8.22 -9.36
C LEU A 67 -5.65 7.43 -8.23
N SER A 68 -5.81 8.07 -7.08
CA SER A 68 -6.43 7.51 -5.88
C SER A 68 -7.89 7.97 -5.78
N ARG A 69 -8.80 7.02 -5.54
CA ARG A 69 -10.25 7.25 -5.39
C ARG A 69 -10.79 6.42 -4.25
N GLN A 70 -11.49 7.06 -3.34
CA GLN A 70 -12.21 6.37 -2.29
C GLN A 70 -13.58 5.91 -2.81
N LEU A 71 -13.89 4.64 -2.62
CA LEU A 71 -15.13 3.98 -3.02
C LEU A 71 -15.78 3.32 -1.80
N SER A 72 -17.09 3.09 -1.84
CA SER A 72 -17.78 2.25 -0.87
C SER A 72 -18.16 0.94 -1.55
N LEU A 73 -17.53 -0.16 -1.14
CA LEU A 73 -17.80 -1.51 -1.65
C LEU A 73 -18.43 -2.34 -0.55
N GLY A 74 -19.68 -2.77 -0.74
CA GLY A 74 -20.41 -3.52 0.29
C GLY A 74 -20.55 -2.77 1.63
N GLY A 75 -20.62 -1.43 1.59
CA GLY A 75 -20.69 -0.57 2.77
C GLY A 75 -19.34 -0.30 3.46
N ARG A 76 -18.23 -0.78 2.91
CA ARG A 76 -16.88 -0.57 3.46
C ARG A 76 -16.09 0.43 2.61
N PRO A 77 -15.37 1.37 3.23
CA PRO A 77 -14.53 2.30 2.49
C PRO A 77 -13.31 1.56 1.90
N VAL A 78 -13.09 1.65 0.61
CA VAL A 78 -11.94 1.07 -0.10
C VAL A 78 -11.26 2.17 -0.89
N THR A 79 -9.95 2.29 -0.75
CA THR A 79 -9.14 3.17 -1.59
C THR A 79 -8.71 2.38 -2.82
N LEU A 80 -9.16 2.80 -3.99
CA LEU A 80 -8.76 2.26 -5.28
C LEU A 80 -7.72 3.19 -5.89
N ARG A 81 -6.56 2.64 -6.29
CA ARG A 81 -5.56 3.36 -7.09
C ARG A 81 -5.39 2.68 -8.44
N TYR A 82 -5.26 3.47 -9.49
CA TYR A 82 -4.99 2.95 -10.83
C TYR A 82 -4.16 3.93 -11.65
N GLY A 83 -3.27 3.41 -12.49
CA GLY A 83 -2.44 4.24 -13.34
C GLY A 83 -1.31 3.49 -14.03
N PRO A 84 -0.45 4.20 -14.79
CA PRO A 84 0.68 3.60 -15.46
C PRO A 84 1.72 3.04 -14.49
N SER A 85 2.41 2.00 -14.95
CA SER A 85 3.59 1.41 -14.33
C SER A 85 4.72 1.30 -15.34
N LEU A 86 5.96 1.37 -14.85
CA LEU A 86 7.18 1.12 -15.58
C LEU A 86 8.05 0.17 -14.76
N ARG A 87 8.72 -0.76 -15.42
CA ARG A 87 9.73 -1.63 -14.81
C ARG A 87 10.99 -1.66 -15.66
N TYR A 88 12.13 -1.71 -15.00
CA TYR A 88 13.44 -1.90 -15.60
C TYR A 88 14.18 -3.04 -14.88
N ASP A 89 14.54 -4.08 -15.62
CA ASP A 89 15.34 -5.23 -15.15
C ASP A 89 16.39 -5.67 -16.18
N GLY A 90 16.85 -4.71 -16.99
CA GLY A 90 17.66 -4.91 -18.19
C GLY A 90 16.96 -4.37 -19.42
N ASP A 91 15.63 -4.54 -19.47
CA ASP A 91 14.75 -3.97 -20.49
C ASP A 91 13.69 -3.07 -19.84
N VAL A 92 13.26 -2.03 -20.56
CA VAL A 92 12.18 -1.14 -20.11
C VAL A 92 10.83 -1.70 -20.52
N ARG A 93 9.92 -1.83 -19.57
CA ARG A 93 8.58 -2.37 -19.77
C ARG A 93 7.54 -1.42 -19.21
N LEU A 94 6.50 -1.14 -19.99
CA LEU A 94 5.39 -0.25 -19.63
C LEU A 94 4.13 -1.08 -19.40
N GLY A 95 3.35 -0.68 -18.40
CA GLY A 95 2.10 -1.34 -18.08
C GLY A 95 1.11 -0.44 -17.35
N ALA A 96 0.08 -1.08 -16.81
CA ALA A 96 -0.91 -0.47 -15.96
C ALA A 96 -1.03 -1.26 -14.66
N LYS A 97 -1.29 -0.54 -13.57
CA LYS A 97 -1.40 -1.05 -12.21
C LYS A 97 -2.77 -0.70 -11.64
N ILE A 98 -3.34 -1.62 -10.87
CA ILE A 98 -4.52 -1.38 -10.04
C ILE A 98 -4.19 -1.85 -8.62
N VAL A 99 -4.55 -1.04 -7.63
CA VAL A 99 -4.41 -1.33 -6.21
C VAL A 99 -5.75 -1.09 -5.52
N ALA A 100 -6.14 -1.98 -4.63
CA ALA A 100 -7.26 -1.78 -3.73
C ALA A 100 -6.78 -1.99 -2.29
N GLU A 101 -7.07 -1.05 -1.40
CA GLU A 101 -6.73 -1.17 0.01
C GLU A 101 -7.86 -0.72 0.93
N ASN A 102 -7.83 -1.25 2.14
CA ASN A 102 -8.73 -0.87 3.22
C ASN A 102 -8.00 -0.97 4.57
N TYR A 103 -8.22 0.04 5.41
CA TYR A 103 -7.93 -0.03 6.84
C TYR A 103 -9.24 -0.11 7.62
N THR A 104 -9.34 -1.09 8.51
CA THR A 104 -10.44 -1.24 9.46
C THR A 104 -9.92 -1.10 10.87
N SER A 105 -10.36 -0.05 11.57
CA SER A 105 -10.08 0.16 12.98
C SER A 105 -10.91 -0.79 13.86
N THR A 106 -10.35 -1.21 14.99
CA THR A 106 -10.98 -2.10 15.98
C THR A 106 -10.62 -1.65 17.39
N ASP A 107 -11.32 -2.14 18.41
CA ASP A 107 -11.06 -1.76 19.81
C ASP A 107 -9.64 -2.13 20.31
N TRP A 108 -9.00 -3.11 19.66
CA TRP A 108 -7.66 -3.58 20.03
C TRP A 108 -6.53 -3.02 19.14
N GLY A 109 -6.87 -2.33 18.05
CA GLY A 109 -5.90 -1.89 17.05
C GLY A 109 -6.53 -1.73 15.67
N GLY A 110 -6.00 -2.41 14.65
CA GLY A 110 -6.59 -2.37 13.31
C GLY A 110 -6.11 -3.46 12.39
N VAL A 111 -6.81 -3.59 11.26
CA VAL A 111 -6.47 -4.51 10.17
C VAL A 111 -6.34 -3.73 8.88
N PHE A 112 -5.18 -3.83 8.25
CA PHE A 112 -4.92 -3.29 6.93
C PHE A 112 -4.89 -4.42 5.91
N VAL A 113 -5.56 -4.22 4.78
CA VAL A 113 -5.56 -5.15 3.65
C VAL A 113 -5.25 -4.36 2.39
N ILE A 114 -4.34 -4.88 1.58
CA ILE A 114 -4.00 -4.34 0.26
C ILE A 114 -3.87 -5.47 -0.74
N GLY A 115 -4.35 -5.23 -1.95
CA GLY A 115 -4.15 -6.07 -3.12
C GLY A 115 -3.76 -5.22 -4.32
N GLU A 116 -2.86 -5.74 -5.14
CA GLU A 116 -2.30 -5.10 -6.31
C GLU A 116 -2.20 -6.11 -7.45
N ILE A 117 -2.53 -5.66 -8.65
CA ILE A 117 -2.25 -6.36 -9.90
C ILE A 117 -1.61 -5.37 -10.87
N ASN A 118 -0.60 -5.83 -11.59
CA ASN A 118 0.13 -5.04 -12.58
C ASN A 118 0.23 -5.83 -13.89
N SER A 119 -0.02 -5.17 -15.02
CA SER A 119 -0.03 -5.84 -16.33
C SER A 119 1.36 -6.26 -16.81
N ILE A 120 2.43 -5.77 -16.17
CA ILE A 120 3.80 -6.24 -16.39
C ILE A 120 3.93 -7.60 -15.72
N ASP A 121 4.16 -8.65 -16.52
CA ASP A 121 4.23 -10.06 -16.10
C ASP A 121 2.98 -10.57 -15.36
N TRP A 122 1.83 -9.89 -15.54
CA TRP A 122 0.63 -10.12 -14.74
C TRP A 122 0.94 -10.27 -13.24
N SER A 123 1.86 -9.44 -12.75
CA SER A 123 2.36 -9.52 -11.38
C SER A 123 1.31 -9.12 -10.37
N TYR A 124 1.39 -9.71 -9.18
CA TYR A 124 0.49 -9.44 -8.07
C TYR A 124 1.25 -9.21 -6.78
N PHE A 125 0.67 -8.39 -5.91
CA PHE A 125 1.07 -8.24 -4.52
C PHE A 125 -0.18 -8.18 -3.65
N SER A 126 -0.15 -8.82 -2.49
CA SER A 126 -1.19 -8.69 -1.49
C SER A 126 -0.62 -8.78 -0.09
N MET A 127 -1.25 -8.07 0.83
CA MET A 127 -0.87 -8.10 2.23
C MET A 127 -2.08 -7.95 3.13
N ILE A 128 -2.10 -8.71 4.22
CA ILE A 128 -3.00 -8.53 5.35
C ILE A 128 -2.12 -8.28 6.57
N GLU A 129 -2.28 -7.13 7.22
CA GLU A 129 -1.54 -6.75 8.43
C GLU A 129 -2.53 -6.49 9.57
N ALA A 130 -2.32 -7.18 10.70
CA ALA A 130 -2.99 -6.88 11.95
C ALA A 130 -2.03 -6.06 12.85
N SER A 131 -2.45 -4.85 13.24
CA SER A 131 -1.67 -3.97 14.12
C SER A 131 -2.34 -3.81 15.47
N ARG A 132 -1.54 -3.87 16.54
CA ARG A 132 -1.97 -3.59 17.91
C ARG A 132 -1.46 -2.22 18.33
N ASN A 133 -2.31 -1.21 18.16
CA ASN A 133 -1.94 0.21 18.28
C ASN A 133 -1.31 0.58 19.64
N PRO A 134 -1.81 0.12 20.82
CA PRO A 134 -1.18 0.45 22.10
C PRO A 134 0.22 -0.15 22.29
N ALA A 135 0.54 -1.23 21.58
CA ALA A 135 1.81 -1.94 21.69
C ALA A 135 2.80 -1.58 20.56
N GLY A 136 2.32 -0.87 19.53
CA GLY A 136 3.10 -0.56 18.32
C GLY A 136 3.61 -1.83 17.62
N GLN A 137 2.85 -2.93 17.66
CA GLN A 137 3.25 -4.22 17.09
C GLN A 137 2.35 -4.57 15.92
N SER A 138 2.89 -5.21 14.89
CA SER A 138 2.07 -5.81 13.85
C SER A 138 2.59 -7.15 13.35
N LEU A 139 1.65 -7.91 12.79
CA LEU A 139 1.88 -9.17 12.09
C LEU A 139 1.26 -9.05 10.70
N ALA A 140 2.03 -9.34 9.66
CA ALA A 140 1.58 -9.32 8.29
C ALA A 140 1.81 -10.66 7.59
N LEU A 141 0.86 -11.03 6.75
CA LEU A 141 1.00 -12.06 5.73
C LEU A 141 1.08 -11.35 4.39
N VAL A 142 2.12 -11.68 3.62
CA VAL A 142 2.38 -11.10 2.30
C VAL A 142 2.37 -12.22 1.28
N ALA A 143 1.78 -11.97 0.11
CA ALA A 143 1.93 -12.83 -1.05
C ALA A 143 2.26 -11.97 -2.28
N THR A 144 3.28 -12.35 -3.02
CA THR A 144 3.73 -11.69 -4.24
C THR A 144 4.07 -12.73 -5.30
N GLY A 145 4.01 -12.37 -6.57
CA GLY A 145 4.33 -13.28 -7.66
C GLY A 145 3.97 -12.72 -9.03
N ASP A 146 4.15 -13.54 -10.05
CA ASP A 146 3.88 -13.21 -11.45
C ASP A 146 3.60 -14.45 -12.31
N ASP A 147 3.27 -14.24 -13.58
CA ASP A 147 2.98 -15.31 -14.54
C ASP A 147 4.23 -15.94 -15.18
N THR A 148 5.42 -15.45 -14.82
CA THR A 148 6.71 -15.99 -15.29
C THR A 148 7.24 -17.11 -14.41
N GLY A 149 6.57 -17.37 -13.28
CA GLY A 149 6.83 -18.49 -12.37
C GLY A 149 7.39 -18.07 -11.01
N TYR A 150 7.55 -16.77 -10.74
CA TYR A 150 7.90 -16.30 -9.41
C TYR A 150 6.66 -16.27 -8.51
N ALA A 151 6.80 -16.82 -7.30
CA ALA A 151 5.79 -16.72 -6.26
C ALA A 151 6.45 -16.82 -4.89
N GLU A 152 6.14 -15.89 -3.99
CA GLU A 152 6.69 -15.83 -2.64
C GLU A 152 5.61 -15.41 -1.64
N GLN A 153 5.65 -16.02 -0.46
CA GLN A 153 4.79 -15.74 0.66
C GLN A 153 5.64 -15.44 1.87
N SER A 154 5.32 -14.40 2.61
CA SER A 154 6.11 -14.00 3.77
C SER A 154 5.27 -13.78 5.01
N LEU A 155 5.82 -14.18 6.14
CA LEU A 155 5.36 -13.77 7.46
C LEU A 155 6.23 -12.61 7.93
N VAL A 156 5.65 -11.50 8.34
CA VAL A 156 6.40 -10.32 8.80
C VAL A 156 5.90 -9.87 10.15
N VAL A 157 6.81 -9.64 11.08
CA VAL A 157 6.54 -8.96 12.35
C VAL A 157 7.19 -7.58 12.33
N ALA A 158 6.51 -6.60 12.91
CA ALA A 158 7.04 -5.25 13.03
C ALA A 158 6.82 -4.68 14.42
N LYS A 159 7.71 -3.77 14.82
CA LYS A 159 7.58 -2.98 16.04
C LYS A 159 7.94 -1.52 15.80
N THR A 160 7.03 -0.62 16.14
CA THR A 160 7.22 0.83 16.11
C THR A 160 8.25 1.26 17.15
N ILE A 161 9.14 2.16 16.74
CA ILE A 161 10.11 2.83 17.60
C ILE A 161 9.36 3.91 18.38
N SER A 162 9.46 3.89 19.71
CA SER A 162 8.71 4.81 20.58
C SER A 162 8.97 6.28 20.21
N GLY A 163 7.89 7.03 19.99
CA GLY A 163 7.97 8.46 19.63
C GLY A 163 8.36 8.72 18.17
N SER A 164 8.23 7.74 17.28
CA SER A 164 8.62 7.83 15.88
C SER A 164 7.63 7.11 14.96
N ASP A 165 7.58 7.54 13.70
CA ASP A 165 6.84 6.89 12.61
C ASP A 165 7.60 5.68 12.01
N TRP A 166 8.82 5.45 12.49
CA TRP A 166 9.67 4.33 12.09
C TRP A 166 9.31 3.04 12.82
N ARG A 167 9.41 1.92 12.10
CA ARG A 167 9.22 0.56 12.60
C ARG A 167 10.40 -0.31 12.19
N ILE A 168 10.85 -1.17 13.09
CA ILE A 168 11.79 -2.25 12.77
C ILE A 168 10.95 -3.48 12.41
N ARG A 169 11.40 -4.22 11.39
CA ARG A 169 10.69 -5.37 10.84
C ARG A 169 11.63 -6.55 10.75
N ALA A 170 11.06 -7.74 10.92
CA ALA A 170 11.71 -9.00 10.60
C ALA A 170 10.68 -9.92 9.95
N GLY A 171 11.12 -10.73 9.01
CA GLY A 171 10.21 -11.65 8.35
C GLY A 171 10.88 -12.92 7.88
N TYR A 172 10.05 -13.84 7.41
CA TYR A 172 10.46 -15.11 6.87
C TYR A 172 9.73 -15.37 5.56
N ARG A 173 10.50 -15.62 4.50
CA ARG A 173 10.06 -16.00 3.16
C ARG A 173 9.89 -17.51 3.11
N LEU A 174 8.71 -17.98 2.74
CA LEU A 174 8.34 -19.39 2.78
C LEU A 174 8.95 -20.18 1.62
N GLN A 175 9.01 -19.59 0.43
CA GLN A 175 9.52 -20.25 -0.78
C GLN A 175 11.06 -20.18 -0.81
N ALA A 176 11.63 -18.98 -0.63
CA ALA A 176 13.09 -18.83 -0.51
C ALA A 176 13.66 -19.49 0.76
N ARG A 177 12.82 -19.70 1.79
CA ARG A 177 13.22 -20.21 3.12
C ARG A 177 14.24 -19.34 3.83
N GLU A 178 14.10 -18.03 3.66
CA GLU A 178 15.04 -17.04 4.17
C GLU A 178 14.41 -16.10 5.17
N VAL A 179 15.22 -15.71 6.17
CA VAL A 179 14.89 -14.61 7.06
C VAL A 179 15.29 -13.28 6.43
N PHE A 180 14.58 -12.21 6.75
CA PHE A 180 15.01 -10.85 6.44
C PHE A 180 14.77 -9.93 7.63
N VAL A 181 15.52 -8.83 7.65
CA VAL A 181 15.35 -7.73 8.62
C VAL A 181 15.25 -6.42 7.87
N GLY A 182 14.50 -5.47 8.43
CA GLY A 182 14.24 -4.22 7.74
C GLY A 182 13.76 -3.12 8.65
N ALA A 183 13.51 -1.98 8.02
CA ALA A 183 12.89 -0.82 8.64
C ALA A 183 11.86 -0.21 7.69
N ALA A 184 10.81 0.38 8.25
CA ALA A 184 9.83 1.11 7.48
C ALA A 184 9.40 2.40 8.18
N LEU A 185 9.23 3.46 7.41
CA LEU A 185 8.56 4.70 7.79
C LEU A 185 7.13 4.67 7.24
N ASN A 186 6.15 5.04 8.04
CA ASN A 186 4.76 5.19 7.57
C ASN A 186 4.10 6.40 8.23
N THR A 187 3.71 7.39 7.44
CA THR A 187 3.05 8.63 7.90
C THR A 187 1.57 8.75 7.48
N PHE A 188 1.00 7.69 6.91
CA PHE A 188 -0.42 7.62 6.53
C PHE A 188 -1.36 7.48 7.73
#